data_AF-A0A1H0FII9-F1
#
_entry.id   AF-A0A1H0FII9-F1
#
_cell.length_a   1.000
_cell.length_b   1.000
_cell.length_c   1.000
_cell.angle_alpha   90.00
_cell.angle_beta   90.00
_cell.angle_gamma   90.00
#
_symmetry.space_group_name_H-M   'P 1'
#
loop_
_entity.id
_entity.type
_entity.pdbx_description
1 polymer ?
#
loop_
_entity_poly.entity_id
_entity_poly.type
_entity_poly.pdbx_seq_one_letter_code
_entity_poly.pdbx_strand_id
1 'polypeptide(L)'
;MKHITVLKFSLPCILWLAGSAAMAQQHQHGSGTMSSSLPAASPYAGQQAREIKALSAAQTQDLLAGKGMELAKAAELNGYPGPMHTLELAQPLELSAQQKQHTEALLARHKAEARALGEQLVQAERELDAAFAARRIDAATLAGYTQRIGQLQAALRASHLRTHLQQTEFLTSEQVSRYAQLRGYTASADSSPSPSPSPSPSPSHQR
;
A
#
# COMPACT_ATOMS: atom_id res chain seq x y z
N MET A 1 1.09 -19.18 38.46
CA MET A 1 2.02 -19.92 37.58
C MET A 1 1.22 -21.01 36.88
N LYS A 2 0.87 -20.83 35.61
CA LYS A 2 0.10 -21.81 34.82
C LYS A 2 1.05 -22.41 33.79
N HIS A 3 1.24 -23.73 33.86
CA HIS A 3 2.16 -24.50 33.04
C HIS A 3 1.67 -24.59 31.58
N ILE A 4 2.58 -24.32 30.64
CA ILE A 4 2.40 -24.49 29.20
C ILE A 4 2.95 -25.87 28.82
N THR A 5 2.11 -26.73 28.26
CA THR A 5 2.52 -28.03 27.70
C THR A 5 2.77 -27.88 26.21
N VAL A 6 4.00 -28.12 25.77
CA VAL A 6 4.43 -28.10 24.36
C VAL A 6 4.33 -29.52 23.80
N LEU A 7 3.47 -29.72 22.79
CA LEU A 7 3.31 -31.00 22.10
C LEU A 7 4.19 -31.02 20.85
N LYS A 8 5.19 -31.92 20.85
CA LYS A 8 6.12 -32.19 19.74
C LYS A 8 5.44 -33.09 18.71
N PHE A 9 5.51 -32.73 17.42
CA PHE A 9 5.18 -33.64 16.32
C PHE A 9 6.44 -34.02 15.55
N SER A 10 6.64 -35.33 15.43
CA SER A 10 7.76 -35.98 14.73
C SER A 10 7.33 -36.33 13.30
N LEU A 11 8.17 -36.04 12.30
CA LEU A 11 8.01 -36.51 10.92
C LEU A 11 8.39 -38.00 10.80
N PRO A 12 7.73 -38.76 9.91
CA PRO A 12 8.32 -39.97 9.34
C PRO A 12 8.81 -39.77 7.90
N CYS A 13 10.07 -40.13 7.69
CA CYS A 13 10.69 -40.44 6.40
C CYS A 13 10.01 -41.65 5.75
N ILE A 14 9.76 -41.59 4.44
CA ILE A 14 9.44 -42.76 3.63
C ILE A 14 10.38 -42.76 2.42
N LEU A 15 11.37 -43.66 2.46
CA LEU A 15 12.18 -44.07 1.30
C LEU A 15 11.34 -45.01 0.43
N TRP A 16 11.31 -44.79 -0.89
CA TRP A 16 10.98 -45.82 -1.88
C TRP A 16 12.17 -46.01 -2.80
N LEU A 17 12.62 -47.27 -2.90
CA LEU A 17 13.59 -47.78 -3.86
C LEU A 17 12.85 -48.73 -4.80
N ALA A 18 12.97 -48.52 -6.11
CA ALA A 18 12.77 -49.55 -7.13
C ALA A 18 13.60 -49.20 -8.39
N GLY A 19 14.44 -50.16 -8.84
CA GLY A 19 15.16 -50.15 -10.11
C GLY A 19 14.22 -50.38 -11.32
N SER A 20 14.64 -50.47 -12.58
CA SER A 20 15.94 -50.73 -13.21
C SER A 20 15.86 -50.32 -14.70
N ALA A 21 17.01 -50.43 -15.37
CA ALA A 21 17.24 -50.66 -16.81
C ALA A 21 17.81 -49.47 -17.60
N ALA A 22 19.06 -49.68 -18.01
CA ALA A 22 19.81 -48.85 -18.93
C ALA A 22 19.30 -49.04 -20.37
N MET A 23 19.14 -47.93 -21.07
CA MET A 23 19.21 -47.85 -22.53
C MET A 23 20.09 -46.64 -22.86
N ALA A 24 21.27 -46.91 -23.38
CA ALA A 24 22.17 -45.89 -23.90
C ALA A 24 21.55 -45.25 -25.15
N GLN A 25 21.42 -43.93 -25.14
CA GLN A 25 21.14 -43.18 -26.35
C GLN A 25 22.15 -42.04 -26.48
N GLN A 26 23.08 -42.24 -27.40
CA GLN A 26 24.10 -41.30 -27.81
C GLN A 26 23.45 -40.16 -28.59
N HIS A 27 23.38 -38.96 -28.00
CA HIS A 27 23.05 -37.73 -28.72
C HIS A 27 24.09 -36.63 -28.40
N GLN A 28 24.98 -36.46 -29.37
CA GLN A 28 25.52 -35.22 -29.93
C GLN A 28 25.86 -34.06 -28.97
N HIS A 29 27.15 -33.69 -29.04
CA HIS A 29 27.72 -32.43 -28.58
C HIS A 29 26.97 -31.22 -29.16
N GLY A 30 25.97 -30.74 -28.44
CA GLY A 30 25.42 -29.40 -28.61
C GLY A 30 26.26 -28.41 -27.80
N SER A 31 26.86 -27.44 -28.48
CA SER A 31 27.62 -26.33 -27.91
C SER A 31 26.94 -25.77 -26.67
N GLY A 32 27.56 -25.99 -25.51
CA GLY A 32 27.16 -25.38 -24.25
C GLY A 32 27.41 -23.88 -24.31
N THR A 33 26.42 -23.13 -24.80
CA THR A 33 26.31 -21.72 -24.44
C THR A 33 25.90 -21.70 -22.97
N MET A 34 26.91 -21.60 -22.10
CA MET A 34 26.70 -21.12 -20.74
C MET A 34 26.09 -19.74 -20.88
N SER A 35 24.76 -19.65 -20.86
CA SER A 35 24.07 -18.39 -20.61
C SER A 35 24.44 -18.01 -19.19
N SER A 36 25.54 -17.27 -19.04
CA SER A 36 25.86 -16.56 -17.82
C SER A 36 24.72 -15.56 -17.63
N SER A 37 23.68 -15.97 -16.92
CA SER A 37 22.74 -15.03 -16.33
C SER A 37 23.60 -14.16 -15.42
N LEU A 38 23.92 -12.95 -15.89
CA LEU A 38 24.49 -11.93 -15.04
C LEU A 38 23.58 -11.84 -13.82
N PRO A 39 24.11 -11.83 -12.59
CA PRO A 39 23.27 -11.67 -11.41
C PRO A 39 22.42 -10.43 -11.62
N ALA A 40 21.10 -10.62 -11.61
CA ALA A 40 20.16 -9.51 -11.76
C ALA A 40 20.54 -8.44 -10.74
N ALA A 41 20.72 -7.21 -11.21
CA ALA A 41 21.04 -6.10 -10.33
C ALA A 41 20.01 -6.03 -9.19
N SER A 42 20.45 -5.62 -8.00
CA SER A 42 19.56 -5.43 -6.85
C SER A 42 18.32 -4.62 -7.27
N PRO A 43 17.10 -4.94 -6.76
CA PRO A 43 15.91 -4.15 -7.05
C PRO A 43 16.04 -2.67 -6.61
N TYR A 44 17.05 -2.36 -5.79
CA TYR A 44 17.38 -1.02 -5.33
C TYR A 44 18.50 -0.33 -6.11
N ALA A 45 19.11 -0.99 -7.10
CA ALA A 45 20.17 -0.41 -7.91
C ALA A 45 19.68 0.89 -8.57
N GLY A 46 20.44 1.97 -8.36
CA GLY A 46 20.10 3.33 -8.80
C GLY A 46 19.33 4.14 -7.76
N GLN A 47 18.65 3.51 -6.81
CA GLN A 47 17.89 4.21 -5.75
C GLN A 47 18.82 4.89 -4.74
N GLN A 48 20.08 4.47 -4.62
CA GLN A 48 21.09 5.16 -3.79
C GLN A 48 21.38 6.60 -4.26
N ALA A 49 21.00 6.97 -5.49
CA ALA A 49 21.13 8.33 -6.01
C ALA A 49 19.93 9.23 -5.68
N ARG A 50 18.86 8.70 -5.08
CA ARG A 50 17.70 9.51 -4.64
C ARG A 50 18.13 10.55 -3.61
N GLU A 51 17.42 11.66 -3.57
CA GLU A 51 17.62 12.69 -2.56
C GLU A 51 17.31 12.17 -1.14
N ILE A 52 16.23 11.41 -0.98
CA ILE A 52 15.82 10.72 0.25
C ILE A 52 15.66 9.25 -0.12
N LYS A 53 16.41 8.33 0.48
CA LYS A 53 16.45 6.93 -0.01
C LYS A 53 15.11 6.22 0.17
N ALA A 54 14.41 6.52 1.26
CA ALA A 54 13.13 5.93 1.63
C ALA A 54 11.94 6.43 0.80
N LEU A 55 12.07 7.58 0.12
CA LEU A 55 10.96 8.20 -0.63
C LEU A 55 11.29 8.29 -2.13
N SER A 56 10.36 7.84 -2.97
CA SER A 56 10.41 8.17 -4.39
C SER A 56 10.08 9.64 -4.63
N ALA A 57 10.49 10.18 -5.78
CA ALA A 57 10.15 11.56 -6.17
C ALA A 57 8.64 11.80 -6.20
N ALA A 58 7.86 10.81 -6.66
CA ALA A 58 6.40 10.87 -6.68
C ALA A 58 5.82 10.93 -5.26
N GLN A 59 6.30 10.11 -4.33
CA GLN A 59 5.85 10.17 -2.93
C GLN A 59 6.19 11.51 -2.28
N THR A 60 7.40 12.04 -2.53
CA THR A 60 7.78 13.37 -2.04
C THR A 60 6.84 14.45 -2.58
N GLN A 61 6.57 14.44 -3.89
CA GLN A 61 5.65 15.40 -4.51
C GLN A 61 4.22 15.26 -3.98
N ASP A 62 3.75 14.04 -3.77
CA ASP A 62 2.41 13.76 -3.25
C ASP A 62 2.26 14.24 -1.80
N LEU A 63 3.26 14.02 -0.95
CA LEU A 63 3.31 14.54 0.42
C LEU A 63 3.30 16.07 0.43
N LEU A 64 4.18 16.71 -0.36
CA LEU A 64 4.26 18.17 -0.45
C LEU A 64 2.98 18.80 -1.03
N ALA A 65 2.25 18.08 -1.88
CA ALA A 65 0.97 18.52 -2.42
C ALA A 65 -0.20 18.26 -1.45
N GLY A 66 0.00 17.48 -0.39
CA GLY A 66 -1.05 17.05 0.56
C GLY A 66 -2.03 16.06 -0.07
N LYS A 67 -1.56 15.16 -0.94
CA LYS A 67 -2.41 14.16 -1.59
C LYS A 67 -2.80 13.03 -0.63
N GLY A 68 -3.95 12.42 -0.89
CA GLY A 68 -4.52 11.37 -0.06
C GLY A 68 -3.69 10.09 0.04
N MET A 69 -2.90 9.74 -0.99
CA MET A 69 -2.01 8.56 -1.00
C MET A 69 -2.65 7.29 -0.42
N GLU A 70 -3.94 7.08 -0.69
CA GLU A 70 -4.74 5.96 -0.18
C GLU A 70 -4.95 5.91 1.36
N LEU A 71 -4.49 6.92 2.10
CA LEU A 71 -4.52 6.98 3.57
C LEU A 71 -5.94 6.91 4.17
N ALA A 72 -6.94 7.34 3.39
CA ALA A 72 -8.35 7.31 3.77
C ALA A 72 -9.12 6.07 3.32
N LYS A 73 -8.50 5.09 2.63
CA LYS A 73 -9.23 3.93 2.06
C LYS A 73 -10.10 3.19 3.07
N ALA A 74 -9.66 3.09 4.33
CA ALA A 74 -10.44 2.45 5.38
C ALA A 74 -11.77 3.18 5.64
N ALA A 75 -11.81 4.51 5.57
CA ALA A 75 -13.05 5.28 5.71
C ALA A 75 -13.88 5.20 4.41
N GLU A 76 -13.25 5.53 3.28
CA GLU A 76 -13.89 5.57 1.96
C GLU A 76 -14.62 4.27 1.62
N LEU A 77 -13.93 3.14 1.72
CA LEU A 77 -14.47 1.83 1.35
C LEU A 77 -15.43 1.24 2.38
N ASN A 78 -15.59 1.90 3.54
CA ASN A 78 -16.57 1.54 4.56
C ASN A 78 -17.70 2.57 4.67
N GLY A 79 -17.94 3.35 3.61
CA GLY A 79 -19.13 4.20 3.50
C GLY A 79 -19.01 5.57 4.17
N TYR A 80 -17.79 6.06 4.41
CA TYR A 80 -17.54 7.42 4.91
C TYR A 80 -17.08 8.33 3.75
N PRO A 81 -17.94 9.21 3.20
CA PRO A 81 -17.60 10.02 2.04
C PRO A 81 -16.42 10.97 2.28
N GLY A 82 -15.53 11.09 1.30
CA GLY A 82 -14.49 12.12 1.29
C GLY A 82 -14.97 13.44 0.65
N PRO A 83 -14.54 14.62 1.18
CA PRO A 83 -15.07 15.93 0.75
C PRO A 83 -14.82 16.27 -0.72
N MET A 84 -13.69 15.81 -1.29
CA MET A 84 -13.36 16.05 -2.71
C MET A 84 -14.41 15.41 -3.63
N HIS A 85 -14.64 14.10 -3.46
CA HIS A 85 -15.61 13.38 -4.27
C HIS A 85 -17.06 13.78 -3.93
N THR A 86 -17.33 14.22 -2.70
CA THR A 86 -18.64 14.79 -2.37
C THR A 86 -18.92 16.07 -3.17
N LEU A 87 -17.92 16.94 -3.36
CA LEU A 87 -18.08 18.13 -4.21
C LEU A 87 -18.21 17.79 -5.69
N GLU A 88 -17.45 16.82 -6.19
CA GLU A 88 -17.59 16.31 -7.57
C GLU A 88 -19.01 15.78 -7.83
N LEU A 89 -19.63 15.18 -6.81
CA LEU A 89 -20.99 14.64 -6.84
C LEU A 89 -22.03 15.61 -6.28
N ALA A 90 -21.73 16.91 -6.15
CA ALA A 90 -22.62 17.85 -5.46
C ALA A 90 -24.03 17.92 -6.05
N GLN A 91 -24.15 17.93 -7.37
CA GLN A 91 -25.44 17.93 -8.07
C GLN A 91 -26.23 16.62 -7.86
N PRO A 92 -25.68 15.42 -8.15
CA PRO A 92 -26.43 14.17 -7.96
C PRO A 92 -26.66 13.77 -6.49
N LEU A 93 -25.98 14.43 -5.55
CA LEU A 93 -26.25 14.34 -4.10
C LEU A 93 -27.21 15.42 -3.60
N GLU A 94 -27.63 16.34 -4.46
CA GLU A 94 -28.51 17.47 -4.11
C GLU A 94 -27.99 18.25 -2.89
N LEU A 95 -26.68 18.52 -2.84
CA LEU A 95 -26.09 19.24 -1.71
C LEU A 95 -26.73 20.62 -1.57
N SER A 96 -27.17 20.95 -0.35
CA SER A 96 -27.60 22.30 -0.04
C SER A 96 -26.43 23.28 -0.14
N ALA A 97 -26.73 24.57 -0.31
CA ALA A 97 -25.70 25.61 -0.32
C ALA A 97 -24.83 25.57 0.95
N GLN A 98 -25.46 25.28 2.10
CA GLN A 98 -24.76 25.14 3.39
C GLN A 98 -23.85 23.90 3.42
N GLN A 99 -24.33 22.74 2.94
CA GLN A 99 -23.51 21.52 2.87
C GLN A 99 -22.29 21.71 1.95
N LYS A 100 -22.49 22.36 0.80
CA LYS A 100 -21.42 22.69 -0.13
C LYS A 100 -20.38 23.59 0.52
N GLN A 101 -20.80 24.67 1.17
CA GLN A 101 -19.90 25.59 1.88
C GLN A 101 -19.09 24.89 2.99
N HIS A 102 -19.74 24.06 3.81
CA HIS A 102 -19.05 23.29 4.85
C HIS A 102 -18.04 22.29 4.27
N THR A 103 -18.40 21.62 3.18
CA THR A 103 -17.55 20.65 2.49
C THR A 103 -16.32 21.34 1.85
N GLU A 104 -16.49 22.50 1.21
CA GLU A 104 -15.40 23.29 0.65
C GLU A 104 -14.43 23.77 1.73
N ALA A 105 -14.96 24.28 2.86
CA ALA A 105 -14.15 24.72 3.99
C ALA A 105 -13.38 23.55 4.63
N LEU A 106 -14.02 22.38 4.77
CA LEU A 106 -13.38 21.16 5.25
C LEU A 106 -12.26 20.70 4.32
N LEU A 107 -12.49 20.67 3.01
CA LEU A 107 -11.49 20.30 2.02
C LEU A 107 -10.27 21.24 2.05
N ALA A 108 -10.51 22.55 2.11
CA ALA A 108 -9.45 23.55 2.15
C ALA A 108 -8.58 23.40 3.41
N ARG A 109 -9.22 23.28 4.58
CA ARG A 109 -8.53 23.07 5.86
C ARG A 109 -7.72 21.78 5.86
N HIS A 110 -8.30 20.68 5.38
CA HIS A 110 -7.61 19.39 5.32
C HIS A 110 -6.41 19.43 4.36
N LYS A 111 -6.54 20.05 3.17
CA LYS A 111 -5.40 20.20 2.24
C LYS A 111 -4.25 21.00 2.87
N ALA A 112 -4.56 22.06 3.63
CA ALA A 112 -3.53 22.82 4.33
C ALA A 112 -2.84 21.98 5.43
N GLU A 113 -3.61 21.26 6.24
CA GLU A 113 -3.07 20.36 7.28
C GLU A 113 -2.21 19.24 6.68
N ALA A 114 -2.69 18.58 5.63
CA ALA A 114 -1.98 17.48 4.98
C ALA A 114 -0.65 17.93 4.36
N ARG A 115 -0.59 19.14 3.75
CA ARG A 115 0.66 19.71 3.24
C ARG A 115 1.66 19.99 4.35
N ALA A 116 1.21 20.65 5.43
CA ALA A 116 2.07 20.96 6.56
C ALA A 116 2.65 19.69 7.23
N LEU A 117 1.85 18.62 7.34
CA LEU A 117 2.31 17.32 7.83
C LEU A 117 3.25 16.62 6.83
N GLY A 118 2.94 16.70 5.52
CA GLY A 118 3.76 16.14 4.45
C GLY A 118 5.15 16.78 4.38
N GLU A 119 5.24 18.10 4.49
CA GLU A 119 6.52 18.84 4.57
C GLU A 119 7.35 18.39 5.77
N GLN A 120 6.73 18.29 6.95
CA GLN A 120 7.41 17.80 8.16
C GLN A 120 7.90 16.36 8.00
N LEU A 121 7.10 15.49 7.38
CA LEU A 121 7.48 14.09 7.15
C LEU A 121 8.64 13.98 6.16
N VAL A 122 8.60 14.69 5.04
CA VAL A 122 9.70 14.74 4.06
C VAL A 122 10.99 15.22 4.73
N GLN A 123 10.90 16.26 5.56
CA GLN A 123 12.05 16.78 6.29
C GLN A 123 12.59 15.79 7.33
N ALA A 124 11.72 15.10 8.08
CA ALA A 124 12.15 14.11 9.05
C ALA A 124 12.85 12.90 8.38
N GLU A 125 12.35 12.43 7.23
CA GLU A 125 12.98 11.38 6.44
C GLU A 125 14.34 11.81 5.90
N ARG A 126 14.47 13.07 5.45
CA ARG A 126 15.73 13.67 5.01
C ARG A 126 16.76 13.74 6.14
N GLU A 127 16.33 14.13 7.34
CA GLU A 127 17.21 14.19 8.52
C GLU A 127 17.73 12.80 8.90
N LEU A 128 16.86 11.78 8.87
CA LEU A 128 17.26 10.39 9.11
C LEU A 128 18.25 9.89 8.05
N ASP A 129 17.98 10.12 6.76
CA ASP A 129 18.85 9.76 5.64
C ASP A 129 20.24 10.38 5.81
N ALA A 130 20.31 11.68 6.12
CA ALA A 130 21.56 12.40 6.34
C ALA A 130 22.34 11.88 7.54
N ALA A 131 21.67 11.48 8.63
CA ALA A 131 22.32 10.91 9.81
C ALA A 131 23.00 9.56 9.49
N PHE A 132 22.33 8.71 8.72
CA PHE A 132 22.92 7.46 8.21
C PHE A 132 24.07 7.72 7.24
N ALA A 133 23.89 8.61 6.25
CA ALA A 133 24.91 8.94 5.26
C ALA A 133 26.19 9.46 5.92
N ALA A 134 26.05 10.24 6.99
CA ALA A 134 27.18 10.77 7.74
C ALA A 134 27.76 9.81 8.79
N ARG A 135 27.18 8.61 8.96
CA ARG A 135 27.58 7.62 9.99
C ARG A 135 27.55 8.20 11.41
N ARG A 136 26.60 9.10 11.69
CA ARG A 136 26.42 9.76 13.00
C ARG A 136 25.25 9.19 13.80
N ILE A 137 24.66 8.09 13.33
CA ILE A 137 23.51 7.46 13.98
C ILE A 137 23.96 6.39 14.97
N ASP A 138 23.27 6.34 16.10
CA ASP A 138 23.38 5.30 17.14
C ASP A 138 21.97 4.84 17.55
N ALA A 139 21.89 3.90 18.50
CA ALA A 139 20.60 3.34 18.92
C ALA A 139 19.65 4.40 19.51
N ALA A 140 20.17 5.38 20.25
CA ALA A 140 19.36 6.40 20.91
C ALA A 140 18.82 7.43 19.91
N THR A 141 19.68 7.95 19.03
CA THR A 141 19.31 8.88 17.96
C THR A 141 18.37 8.23 16.95
N LEU A 142 18.58 6.96 16.60
CA LEU A 142 17.67 6.19 15.75
C LEU A 142 16.25 6.12 16.33
N ALA A 143 16.11 5.85 17.64
CA ALA A 143 14.80 5.81 18.28
C ALA A 143 14.09 7.17 18.18
N GLY A 144 14.80 8.28 18.36
CA GLY A 144 14.26 9.63 18.22
C GLY A 144 13.75 9.93 16.80
N TYR A 145 14.56 9.65 15.77
CA TYR A 145 14.16 9.87 14.38
C TYR A 145 12.96 9.02 13.98
N THR A 146 12.99 7.72 14.27
CA THR A 146 11.91 6.81 13.87
C THR A 146 10.61 7.08 14.62
N GLN A 147 10.68 7.47 15.91
CA GLN A 147 9.50 7.89 16.66
C GLN A 147 8.87 9.15 16.04
N ARG A 148 9.67 10.17 15.69
CA ARG A 148 9.18 11.39 15.04
C ARG A 148 8.51 11.10 13.70
N ILE A 149 9.14 10.28 12.85
CA ILE A 149 8.58 9.86 11.56
C ILE A 149 7.26 9.10 11.76
N GLY A 150 7.22 8.14 12.68
CA GLY A 150 6.01 7.37 12.97
C GLY A 150 4.85 8.25 13.48
N GLN A 151 5.15 9.24 14.33
CA GLN A 151 4.16 10.21 14.80
C GLN A 151 3.59 11.07 13.65
N LEU A 152 4.44 11.53 12.73
CA LEU A 152 4.01 12.31 11.56
C LEU A 152 3.17 11.47 10.59
N GLN A 153 3.56 10.22 10.33
CA GLN A 153 2.78 9.29 9.53
C GLN A 153 1.40 9.01 10.16
N ALA A 154 1.37 8.78 11.48
CA ALA A 154 0.13 8.60 12.22
C ALA A 154 -0.77 9.85 12.14
N ALA A 155 -0.20 11.03 12.35
CA ALA A 155 -0.93 12.30 12.28
C ALA A 155 -1.50 12.56 10.87
N LEU A 156 -0.70 12.32 9.81
CA LEU A 156 -1.14 12.48 8.43
C LEU A 156 -2.31 11.54 8.12
N ARG A 157 -2.20 10.24 8.45
CA ARG A 157 -3.28 9.28 8.26
C ARG A 157 -4.53 9.64 9.07
N ALA A 158 -4.35 10.07 10.32
CA ALA A 158 -5.46 10.52 11.16
C ALA A 158 -6.17 11.74 10.58
N SER A 159 -5.45 12.72 10.02
CA SER A 159 -6.05 13.88 9.36
C SER A 159 -6.96 13.47 8.20
N HIS A 160 -6.51 12.53 7.34
CA HIS A 160 -7.32 11.98 6.25
C HIS A 160 -8.59 11.28 6.77
N LEU A 161 -8.46 10.36 7.73
CA LEU A 161 -9.59 9.60 8.25
C LEU A 161 -10.60 10.50 9.01
N ARG A 162 -10.10 11.43 9.83
CA ARG A 162 -10.94 12.41 10.53
C ARG A 162 -11.71 13.30 9.57
N THR A 163 -11.10 13.67 8.44
CA THR A 163 -11.78 14.46 7.41
C THR A 163 -12.97 13.70 6.81
N HIS A 164 -12.85 12.39 6.59
CA HIS A 164 -13.98 11.57 6.14
C HIS A 164 -15.08 11.45 7.21
N LEU A 165 -14.71 11.33 8.49
CA LEU A 165 -15.69 11.36 9.60
C LEU A 165 -16.49 12.67 9.59
N GLN A 166 -15.80 13.81 9.57
CA GLN A 166 -16.42 15.13 9.56
C GLN A 166 -17.28 15.37 8.31
N GLN A 167 -16.83 14.91 7.15
CA GLN A 167 -17.61 15.04 5.92
C GLN A 167 -18.93 14.26 6.01
N THR A 168 -18.88 13.07 6.60
CA THR A 168 -20.06 12.21 6.76
C THR A 168 -21.11 12.90 7.63
N GLU A 169 -20.70 13.62 8.68
CA GLU A 169 -21.59 14.38 9.57
C GLU A 169 -22.35 15.51 8.85
N PHE A 170 -21.86 16.01 7.71
CA PHE A 170 -22.54 17.05 6.93
C PHE A 170 -23.61 16.51 5.99
N LEU A 171 -23.68 15.20 5.80
CA LEU A 171 -24.59 14.56 4.86
C LEU A 171 -25.74 13.85 5.60
N THR A 172 -26.89 13.78 4.93
CA THR A 172 -27.98 12.91 5.38
C THR A 172 -27.64 11.44 5.11
N SER A 173 -28.30 10.51 5.80
CA SER A 173 -28.11 9.07 5.55
C SER A 173 -28.46 8.68 4.11
N GLU A 174 -29.46 9.35 3.52
CA GLU A 174 -29.85 9.20 2.12
C GLU A 174 -28.73 9.64 1.17
N GLN A 175 -28.09 10.79 1.45
CA GLN A 175 -26.94 11.27 0.66
C GLN A 175 -25.72 10.35 0.79
N VAL A 176 -25.45 9.81 1.97
CA VAL A 176 -24.36 8.82 2.17
C VAL A 176 -24.63 7.54 1.37
N SER A 177 -25.86 7.02 1.41
CA SER A 177 -26.26 5.86 0.60
C SER A 177 -26.14 6.15 -0.90
N ARG A 178 -26.62 7.32 -1.34
CA ARG A 178 -26.52 7.75 -2.74
C ARG A 178 -25.08 7.92 -3.19
N TYR A 179 -24.20 8.45 -2.33
CA TYR A 179 -22.77 8.53 -2.59
C TYR A 179 -22.17 7.15 -2.83
N ALA A 180 -22.46 6.17 -1.97
CA ALA A 180 -21.95 4.82 -2.12
C ALA A 180 -22.39 4.18 -3.46
N GLN A 181 -23.61 4.43 -3.90
CA GLN A 181 -24.10 3.99 -5.22
C GLN A 181 -23.36 4.68 -6.38
N LEU A 182 -23.24 6.01 -6.34
CA LEU A 182 -22.57 6.80 -7.37
C LEU A 182 -21.07 6.44 -7.51
N ARG A 183 -20.46 5.98 -6.42
CA ARG A 183 -19.07 5.53 -6.38
C ARG A 183 -18.89 4.05 -6.70
N GLY A 184 -19.97 3.30 -6.91
CA GLY A 184 -19.93 1.88 -7.25
C GLY A 184 -19.57 0.95 -6.08
N TYR A 185 -19.75 1.41 -4.84
CA TYR A 185 -19.45 0.61 -3.64
C TYR A 185 -20.60 -0.32 -3.25
N THR A 186 -21.79 -0.08 -3.76
CA THR A 186 -22.92 -1.00 -3.68
C THR A 186 -23.02 -1.77 -5.00
N ALA A 187 -22.50 -2.99 -5.05
CA ALA A 187 -22.87 -3.92 -6.11
C ALA A 187 -24.26 -4.50 -5.78
N SER A 188 -25.16 -4.52 -6.76
CA SER A 188 -26.38 -5.33 -6.68
C SER A 188 -25.98 -6.77 -6.35
N ALA A 189 -26.69 -7.42 -5.42
CA ALA A 189 -26.43 -8.80 -5.00
C ALA A 189 -26.52 -9.86 -6.13
N ASP A 190 -26.73 -9.45 -7.39
CA ASP A 190 -26.97 -10.32 -8.53
C ASP A 190 -25.77 -10.49 -9.49
N SER A 191 -24.65 -9.78 -9.30
CA SER A 191 -23.43 -10.10 -10.05
C SER A 191 -22.64 -11.18 -9.32
N SER A 192 -23.05 -12.43 -9.51
CA SER A 192 -22.17 -13.58 -9.29
C SER A 192 -20.86 -13.32 -10.05
N PRO A 193 -19.68 -13.44 -9.42
CA PRO A 193 -18.45 -13.36 -10.18
C PRO A 193 -18.45 -14.52 -11.18
N SER A 194 -18.51 -14.21 -12.48
CA SER A 194 -18.22 -15.20 -13.51
C SER A 194 -16.91 -15.88 -13.15
N PRO A 195 -16.84 -17.23 -13.12
CA PRO A 195 -15.59 -17.92 -12.87
C PRO A 195 -14.58 -17.44 -13.91
N SER A 196 -13.46 -16.91 -13.44
CA SER A 196 -12.35 -16.52 -14.30
C SER A 196 -12.00 -17.69 -15.24
N PRO A 197 -11.71 -17.44 -16.52
CA PRO A 197 -11.23 -18.51 -17.39
C PRO A 197 -9.98 -19.11 -16.74
N SER A 198 -10.00 -20.44 -16.57
CA SER A 198 -8.89 -21.21 -16.00
C SER A 198 -7.56 -20.79 -16.65
N PRO A 199 -6.47 -20.61 -15.88
CA PRO A 199 -5.18 -20.33 -16.47
C PRO A 199 -4.81 -21.47 -17.42
N SER A 200 -4.53 -21.13 -18.67
CA SER A 200 -3.98 -22.07 -19.66
C SER A 200 -2.78 -22.81 -19.05
N PRO A 201 -2.66 -24.14 -19.21
CA PRO A 201 -1.55 -24.88 -18.63
C PRO A 201 -0.25 -24.36 -19.20
N SER A 202 0.63 -23.86 -18.32
CA SER A 202 2.01 -23.53 -18.66
C SER A 202 2.70 -24.78 -19.24
N PRO A 203 3.53 -24.65 -20.29
CA PRO A 203 4.23 -25.79 -20.85
C PRO A 203 5.13 -26.38 -19.77
N SER A 204 4.82 -27.62 -19.41
CA SER A 204 5.59 -28.46 -18.52
C SER A 204 7.06 -28.50 -18.97
N HIS A 205 7.95 -27.99 -18.13
CA HIS A 205 9.38 -28.32 -18.19
C HIS A 205 9.53 -29.82 -17.94
N GLN A 206 9.63 -30.59 -19.03
CA GLN A 206 10.28 -31.90 -18.96
C GLN A 206 11.79 -31.69 -18.92
N ARG A 207 12.40 -32.46 -18.01
CA ARG A 207 13.82 -32.45 -17.64
C ARG A 207 14.74 -32.83 -18.79
#